data_AF-A0A963SH42-F1
#
_entry.id   AF-A0A963SH42-F1
#
_cell.length_a   1.000
_cell.length_b   1.000
_cell.length_c   1.000
_cell.angle_alpha   90.00
_cell.angle_beta   90.00
_cell.angle_gamma   90.00
#
_symmetry.space_group_name_H-M   'P 1'
#
loop_
_entity.id
_entity.type
_entity.pdbx_description
1 polymer ?
#
loop_
_entity_poly.entity_id
_entity_poly.type
_entity_poly.pdbx_seq_one_letter_code
_entity_poly.pdbx_strand_id
1 'polypeptide(L)'
;MRVLAMLSIFLILLAFYATKSFNVGLGNIAMVDQYLVELRPAQSPEYLVAGVVLAIAMGLALRFGTRTRKFGSTSQFVMAIAAVALLVNADTYATAETRGSYKAKAPAGTPIDSAILQNHIGPSTVEADNLIVIIVESWGVPANDFDRAIDHQVWDTTALEGRYEVSRGISEYYGSTTNAEVREWCAVWADHMSFDFDNSVCLPEAFRRKGFATKAFHSFNDQFFRRGEWYPKLGFEEDYFDRELTKEGARFCDGVFPGVCDTDVPKIMAKHLKESKSERNLLYWLTLNAHLPVGSEHKLGSDDCKLGNAQWREDFPMLCRSYAVHQAVAKSIFEEINAEDFPEADILIVGDH
;
A
#
# COMPACT_ATOMS: atom_id res chain seq x y z
N MET A 1 6.50 3.56 -43.04
CA MET A 1 7.11 2.62 -42.06
C MET A 1 7.84 3.30 -40.91
N ARG A 2 8.89 4.11 -41.11
CA ARG A 2 9.68 4.69 -39.99
C ARG A 2 8.88 5.57 -39.02
N VAL A 3 8.03 6.46 -39.56
CA VAL A 3 7.13 7.30 -38.74
C VAL A 3 6.19 6.43 -37.92
N LEU A 4 5.54 5.45 -38.56
CA LEU A 4 4.63 4.51 -37.89
C LEU A 4 5.34 3.74 -36.77
N ALA A 5 6.54 3.22 -37.03
CA ALA A 5 7.34 2.52 -36.03
C ALA A 5 7.69 3.41 -34.83
N MET A 6 8.05 4.68 -35.05
CA MET A 6 8.34 5.61 -33.95
C MET A 6 7.09 5.96 -33.13
N LEU A 7 5.96 6.18 -33.79
CA LEU A 7 4.68 6.38 -33.11
C LEU A 7 4.31 5.17 -32.26
N SER A 8 4.45 3.96 -32.80
CA SER A 8 4.20 2.71 -32.05
C SER A 8 5.11 2.56 -30.83
N ILE A 9 6.42 2.81 -30.98
CA ILE A 9 7.38 2.74 -29.86
C ILE A 9 6.99 3.73 -28.76
N PHE A 10 6.67 4.97 -29.14
CA PHE A 10 6.30 6.00 -28.17
C PHE A 10 5.01 5.65 -27.42
N LEU A 11 3.98 5.15 -28.12
CA LEU A 11 2.74 4.72 -27.49
C LEU A 11 2.96 3.54 -26.54
N ILE A 12 3.79 2.58 -26.91
CA ILE A 12 4.17 1.45 -26.04
C ILE A 12 4.90 1.96 -24.80
N LEU A 13 5.87 2.86 -24.95
CA LEU A 13 6.60 3.44 -23.83
C LEU A 13 5.69 4.25 -22.90
N LEU A 14 4.72 4.98 -23.44
CA LEU A 14 3.74 5.72 -22.66
C LEU A 14 2.83 4.77 -21.86
N ALA A 15 2.40 3.66 -22.46
CA ALA A 15 1.64 2.62 -21.76
C ALA A 15 2.47 1.95 -20.65
N PHE A 16 3.75 1.66 -20.90
CA PHE A 16 4.67 1.16 -19.87
C PHE A 16 4.89 2.18 -18.75
N TYR A 17 5.02 3.45 -19.08
CA TYR A 17 5.15 4.51 -18.09
C TYR A 17 3.92 4.58 -17.20
N ALA A 18 2.72 4.66 -17.78
CA ALA A 18 1.47 4.69 -17.01
C ALA A 18 1.33 3.46 -16.10
N THR A 19 1.53 2.25 -16.65
CA THR A 19 1.48 1.02 -15.85
C THR A 19 2.51 0.97 -14.74
N LYS A 20 3.74 1.44 -14.98
CA LYS A 20 4.76 1.55 -13.93
C LYS A 20 4.48 2.62 -12.88
N SER A 21 3.91 3.76 -13.27
CA SER A 21 3.54 4.84 -12.35
C SER A 21 2.45 4.43 -11.37
N PHE A 22 1.50 3.60 -11.81
CA PHE A 22 0.43 3.08 -10.95
C PHE A 22 0.75 1.70 -10.36
N ASN A 23 1.95 1.14 -10.61
CA ASN A 23 2.33 -0.22 -10.23
C ASN A 23 1.35 -1.31 -10.69
N VAL A 24 0.66 -1.08 -11.81
CA VAL A 24 -0.35 -1.97 -12.38
C VAL A 24 0.29 -2.81 -13.49
N GLY A 25 0.00 -4.11 -13.56
CA GLY A 25 0.46 -4.96 -14.66
C GLY A 25 -0.20 -4.58 -16.01
N LEU A 26 0.47 -4.83 -17.14
CA LEU A 26 -0.13 -4.61 -18.48
C LEU A 26 -1.46 -5.38 -18.68
N GLY A 27 -1.63 -6.53 -18.03
CA GLY A 27 -2.88 -7.30 -18.08
C GLY A 27 -4.08 -6.59 -17.43
N ASN A 28 -3.80 -5.69 -16.49
CA ASN A 28 -4.79 -4.93 -15.73
C ASN A 28 -5.13 -3.58 -16.41
N ILE A 29 -4.66 -3.35 -17.65
CA ILE A 29 -5.00 -2.15 -18.45
C ILE A 29 -6.52 -1.99 -18.63
N ALA A 30 -7.29 -3.08 -18.60
CA ALA A 30 -8.75 -3.01 -18.65
C ALA A 30 -9.40 -2.39 -17.40
N MET A 31 -8.67 -2.20 -16.30
CA MET A 31 -9.12 -1.36 -15.18
C MET A 31 -8.61 0.08 -15.33
N VAL A 32 -7.53 0.27 -16.11
CA VAL A 32 -6.92 1.58 -16.41
C VAL A 32 -7.85 2.47 -17.23
N ASP A 33 -8.79 1.94 -18.01
CA ASP A 33 -9.72 2.74 -18.80
C ASP A 33 -10.63 3.63 -17.96
N GLN A 34 -11.22 3.11 -16.88
CA GLN A 34 -11.98 3.89 -15.91
C GLN A 34 -11.11 5.01 -15.34
N TYR A 35 -9.88 4.69 -14.93
CA TYR A 35 -8.97 5.67 -14.35
C TYR A 35 -8.49 6.71 -15.38
N LEU A 36 -8.28 6.33 -16.64
CA LEU A 36 -7.91 7.26 -17.72
C LEU A 36 -8.99 8.30 -17.99
N VAL A 37 -10.26 7.95 -17.83
CA VAL A 37 -11.39 8.88 -17.98
C VAL A 37 -11.47 9.84 -16.80
N GLU A 38 -11.13 9.39 -15.60
CA GLU A 38 -11.14 10.20 -14.38
C GLU A 38 -9.90 11.09 -14.23
N LEU A 39 -8.79 10.74 -14.89
CA LEU A 39 -7.63 11.62 -14.96
C LEU A 39 -8.03 12.95 -15.60
N ARG A 40 -7.73 14.04 -14.91
CA ARG A 40 -7.85 15.41 -15.42
C ARG A 40 -6.45 16.02 -15.61
N PRO A 41 -5.65 15.60 -16.63
CA PRO A 41 -4.28 16.08 -16.81
C PRO A 41 -4.17 17.61 -16.87
N ALA A 42 -5.20 18.28 -17.41
CA ALA A 42 -5.22 19.74 -17.52
C ALA A 42 -5.29 20.47 -16.16
N GLN A 43 -5.64 19.77 -15.08
CA GLN A 43 -5.74 20.35 -13.73
C GLN A 43 -4.44 20.19 -12.93
N SER A 44 -3.43 19.47 -13.44
CA SER A 44 -2.12 19.32 -12.80
C SER A 44 -1.04 20.02 -13.62
N PRO A 45 -0.33 21.00 -13.04
CA PRO A 45 0.84 21.60 -13.67
C PRO A 45 1.89 20.57 -14.09
N GLU A 46 2.08 19.51 -13.29
CA GLU A 46 3.02 18.43 -13.55
C GLU A 46 2.65 17.65 -14.81
N TYR A 47 1.37 17.26 -14.94
CA TYR A 47 0.90 16.59 -16.16
C TYR A 47 0.98 17.48 -17.39
N LEU A 48 0.71 18.79 -17.25
CA LEU A 48 0.86 19.75 -18.35
C LEU A 48 2.32 19.87 -18.80
N VAL A 49 3.25 20.04 -17.86
CA VAL A 49 4.69 20.11 -18.15
C VAL A 49 5.18 18.81 -18.78
N ALA A 50 4.81 17.66 -18.20
CA ALA A 50 5.14 16.35 -18.75
C ALA A 50 4.58 16.17 -20.16
N GLY A 51 3.35 16.59 -20.41
CA GLY A 51 2.72 16.56 -21.74
C GLY A 51 3.48 17.39 -22.77
N VAL A 52 3.93 18.60 -22.40
CA VAL A 52 4.76 19.45 -23.27
C VAL A 52 6.11 18.78 -23.57
N VAL A 53 6.78 18.24 -22.55
CA VAL A 53 8.06 17.52 -22.72
C VAL A 53 7.89 16.32 -23.65
N LEU A 54 6.84 15.53 -23.46
CA LEU A 54 6.51 14.37 -24.30
C LEU A 54 6.21 14.79 -25.75
N ALA A 55 5.47 15.87 -25.95
CA ALA A 55 5.17 16.40 -27.29
C ALA A 55 6.43 16.90 -28.00
N ILE A 56 7.32 17.60 -27.29
CA ILE A 56 8.62 18.04 -27.83
C ILE A 56 9.48 16.82 -28.17
N ALA A 57 9.60 15.85 -27.26
CA ALA A 57 10.38 14.63 -27.47
C ALA A 57 9.88 13.85 -28.69
N MET A 58 8.56 13.68 -28.83
CA MET A 58 7.94 13.07 -30.01
C MET A 58 8.25 13.87 -31.28
N GLY A 59 8.08 15.19 -31.25
CA GLY A 59 8.36 16.06 -32.40
C GLY A 59 9.81 15.96 -32.87
N LEU A 60 10.76 15.95 -31.93
CA LEU A 60 12.18 15.73 -32.20
C LEU A 60 12.43 14.32 -32.75
N ALA A 61 11.85 13.29 -32.15
CA ALA A 61 11.98 11.90 -32.63
C ALA A 61 11.47 11.75 -34.07
N LEU A 62 10.29 12.30 -34.38
CA LEU A 62 9.73 12.27 -35.74
C LEU A 62 10.61 13.04 -36.74
N ARG A 63 11.10 14.23 -36.35
CA ARG A 63 11.93 15.08 -37.21
C ARG A 63 13.30 14.46 -37.50
N PHE A 64 13.97 13.92 -36.49
CA PHE A 64 15.35 13.45 -36.60
C PHE A 64 15.45 11.95 -36.87
N GLY A 65 14.58 11.13 -36.28
CA GLY A 65 14.57 9.68 -36.45
C GLY A 65 14.21 9.22 -37.86
N THR A 66 13.46 10.04 -38.62
CA THR A 66 13.23 9.77 -40.05
C THR A 66 14.48 10.04 -40.90
N ARG A 67 15.35 10.95 -40.46
CA ARG A 67 16.53 11.45 -41.16
C ARG A 67 17.84 10.77 -40.73
N THR A 68 17.83 10.01 -39.64
CA THR A 68 19.01 9.27 -39.18
C THR A 68 19.43 8.21 -40.19
N ARG A 69 20.73 8.19 -40.45
CA ARG A 69 21.37 7.15 -41.26
C ARG A 69 21.30 5.82 -40.52
N LYS A 70 21.18 4.73 -41.28
CA LYS A 70 21.30 3.38 -40.71
C LYS A 70 22.73 3.18 -40.21
N PHE A 71 22.89 2.41 -39.14
CA PHE A 71 24.20 1.98 -38.70
C PHE A 71 24.87 1.17 -39.82
N GLY A 72 26.09 1.56 -40.19
CA GLY A 72 26.85 0.96 -41.27
C GLY A 72 27.67 -0.27 -40.86
N SER A 73 27.80 -0.52 -39.55
CA SER A 73 28.55 -1.66 -39.00
C SER A 73 27.93 -2.18 -37.70
N THR A 74 28.26 -3.43 -37.36
CA THR A 74 27.90 -4.04 -36.07
C THR A 74 28.48 -3.27 -34.90
N SER A 75 29.70 -2.72 -35.02
CA SER A 75 30.31 -1.90 -33.96
C SER A 75 29.51 -0.62 -33.68
N GLN A 76 29.00 0.05 -34.71
CA GLN A 76 28.12 1.22 -34.53
C GLN A 76 26.81 0.84 -33.85
N PHE A 77 26.24 -0.31 -34.19
CA PHE A 77 25.03 -0.81 -33.54
C PHE A 77 25.27 -1.14 -32.05
N VAL A 78 26.38 -1.82 -31.72
CA VAL A 78 26.77 -2.11 -30.33
C VAL A 78 27.01 -0.83 -29.54
N MET A 79 27.69 0.16 -30.12
CA MET A 79 27.90 1.46 -29.48
C MET A 79 26.57 2.19 -29.21
N ALA A 80 25.62 2.12 -30.14
CA ALA A 80 24.30 2.72 -29.94
C ALA A 80 23.54 2.05 -28.79
N ILE A 81 23.56 0.72 -28.70
CA ILE A 81 22.96 -0.02 -27.57
C ILE A 81 23.65 0.36 -26.27
N ALA A 82 24.98 0.38 -26.24
CA ALA A 82 25.75 0.73 -25.04
C ALA A 82 25.45 2.17 -24.57
N ALA A 83 25.32 3.13 -25.50
CA ALA A 83 24.98 4.50 -25.18
C ALA A 83 23.56 4.62 -24.59
N VAL A 84 22.58 3.90 -25.15
CA VAL A 84 21.22 3.85 -24.60
C VAL A 84 21.23 3.20 -23.21
N ALA A 85 21.93 2.08 -23.05
CA ALA A 85 22.05 1.40 -21.76
C ALA A 85 22.71 2.29 -20.70
N LEU A 86 23.77 3.03 -21.07
CA LEU A 86 24.43 3.99 -20.18
C LEU A 86 23.46 5.10 -19.76
N LEU A 87 22.73 5.69 -20.70
CA LEU A 87 21.75 6.74 -20.39
C LEU A 87 20.64 6.23 -19.46
N VAL A 88 20.10 5.03 -19.72
CA VAL A 88 19.08 4.41 -18.86
C VAL A 88 19.61 4.17 -17.45
N ASN A 89 20.86 3.69 -17.31
CA ASN A 89 21.48 3.47 -15.99
C ASN A 89 21.80 4.79 -15.28
N ALA A 90 22.28 5.80 -16.00
CA ALA A 90 22.55 7.12 -15.46
C ALA A 90 21.27 7.81 -14.97
N ASP A 91 20.20 7.76 -15.75
CA ASP A 91 18.86 8.23 -15.36
C ASP A 91 18.33 7.45 -14.15
N THR A 92 18.50 6.12 -14.16
CA THR A 92 18.08 5.27 -13.04
C THR A 92 18.76 5.64 -11.74
N TYR A 93 20.06 5.94 -11.80
CA TYR A 93 20.85 6.37 -10.66
C TYR A 93 20.47 7.79 -10.22
N ALA A 94 20.36 8.73 -11.16
CA ALA A 94 20.04 10.13 -10.89
C ALA A 94 18.62 10.34 -10.32
N THR A 95 17.67 9.47 -10.69
CA THR A 95 16.28 9.54 -10.23
C THR A 95 16.00 8.63 -9.05
N ALA A 96 16.99 7.92 -8.51
CA ALA A 96 16.77 6.90 -7.48
C ALA A 96 16.04 7.44 -6.23
N GLU A 97 16.32 8.70 -5.85
CA GLU A 97 15.79 9.36 -4.65
C GLU A 97 14.44 10.07 -4.88
N THR A 98 14.04 10.32 -6.13
CA THR A 98 12.84 11.12 -6.47
C THR A 98 11.70 10.30 -7.06
N ARG A 99 11.79 8.96 -6.99
CA ARG A 99 10.81 8.01 -7.54
C ARG A 99 9.54 7.91 -6.69
N GLY A 100 8.81 9.03 -6.52
CA GLY A 100 7.56 9.07 -5.76
C GLY A 100 7.70 8.66 -4.29
N SER A 101 6.61 8.77 -3.52
CA SER A 101 6.60 8.35 -2.11
C SER A 101 6.90 6.86 -1.93
N TYR A 102 6.39 6.01 -2.82
CA TYR A 102 6.56 4.54 -2.79
C TYR A 102 8.01 4.04 -2.85
N LYS A 103 8.96 4.86 -3.31
CA LYS A 103 10.40 4.53 -3.29
C LYS A 103 11.22 5.57 -2.57
N ALA A 104 10.56 6.47 -1.83
CA ALA A 104 11.24 7.43 -0.99
C ALA A 104 12.03 6.63 0.07
N LYS A 105 13.29 7.01 0.22
CA LYS A 105 14.13 6.50 1.30
C LYS A 105 14.23 7.57 2.36
N ALA A 106 14.24 7.16 3.62
CA ALA A 106 14.56 8.07 4.71
C ALA A 106 15.93 8.71 4.44
N PRO A 107 16.06 10.04 4.55
CA PRO A 107 17.36 10.70 4.48
C PRO A 107 18.35 10.10 5.48
N ALA A 108 19.63 10.14 5.13
CA ALA A 108 20.68 9.61 6.01
C ALA A 108 20.66 10.34 7.37
N GLY A 109 20.56 9.58 8.47
CA GLY A 109 20.51 10.12 9.82
C GLY A 109 19.12 10.46 10.35
N THR A 110 18.05 10.27 9.55
CA THR A 110 16.68 10.40 10.03
C THR A 110 16.42 9.38 11.15
N PRO A 111 15.99 9.81 12.36
CA PRO A 111 15.60 8.90 13.43
C PRO A 111 14.50 7.94 12.96
N ILE A 112 14.48 6.72 13.52
CA ILE A 112 13.36 5.81 13.27
C ILE A 112 12.12 6.37 13.96
N ASP A 113 11.02 6.38 13.24
CA ASP A 113 9.70 6.66 13.78
C ASP A 113 8.74 5.53 13.39
N SER A 114 7.88 5.14 14.30
CA SER A 114 6.85 4.10 14.08
C SER A 114 5.81 4.20 15.18
N ALA A 115 4.57 3.79 14.91
CA ALA A 115 3.52 3.85 15.90
C ALA A 115 3.80 2.88 17.07
N ILE A 116 4.44 1.74 16.80
CA ILE A 116 4.89 0.79 17.82
C ILE A 116 5.91 1.43 18.78
N LEU A 117 6.90 2.16 18.27
CA LEU A 117 7.90 2.84 19.11
C LEU A 117 7.32 3.99 19.92
N GLN A 118 6.47 4.82 19.30
CA GLN A 118 5.84 5.97 19.97
C GLN A 118 4.98 5.54 21.15
N ASN A 119 4.33 4.37 21.05
CA ASN A 119 3.47 3.82 22.10
C ASN A 119 4.19 2.80 22.99
N HIS A 120 5.52 2.64 22.84
CA HIS A 120 6.34 1.71 23.62
C HIS A 120 5.79 0.27 23.65
N ILE A 121 5.21 -0.20 22.55
CA ILE A 121 4.57 -1.52 22.48
C ILE A 121 5.63 -2.62 22.50
N GLY A 122 5.45 -3.56 23.41
CA GLY A 122 6.31 -4.72 23.57
C GLY A 122 5.75 -5.76 24.54
N PRO A 123 6.36 -6.95 24.62
CA PRO A 123 5.77 -8.08 25.35
C PRO A 123 5.54 -7.86 26.85
N SER A 124 6.25 -6.89 27.44
CA SER A 124 6.16 -6.50 28.86
C SER A 124 5.37 -5.22 29.10
N THR A 125 4.95 -4.52 28.05
CA THR A 125 4.20 -3.26 28.15
C THR A 125 2.76 -3.38 27.69
N VAL A 126 2.43 -4.39 26.87
CA VAL A 126 1.04 -4.79 26.60
C VAL A 126 0.39 -5.23 27.90
N GLU A 127 -0.72 -4.59 28.25
CA GLU A 127 -1.48 -4.78 29.48
C GLU A 127 -2.44 -5.97 29.34
N ALA A 128 -3.07 -6.11 28.18
CA ALA A 128 -3.99 -7.19 27.88
C ALA A 128 -3.28 -8.53 27.60
N ASP A 129 -4.05 -9.61 27.60
CA ASP A 129 -3.58 -10.92 27.12
C ASP A 129 -3.39 -10.94 25.60
N ASN A 130 -4.09 -10.06 24.87
CA ASN A 130 -4.05 -10.00 23.42
C ASN A 130 -3.54 -8.63 22.93
N LEU A 131 -2.69 -8.64 21.92
CA LEU A 131 -2.29 -7.46 21.15
C LEU A 131 -2.77 -7.64 19.71
N ILE A 132 -3.46 -6.64 19.18
CA ILE A 132 -3.85 -6.56 17.78
C ILE A 132 -3.12 -5.38 17.15
N VAL A 133 -2.41 -5.62 16.05
CA VAL A 133 -1.80 -4.56 15.23
C VAL A 133 -2.39 -4.62 13.83
N ILE A 134 -2.97 -3.52 13.37
CA ILE A 134 -3.58 -3.39 12.05
C ILE A 134 -2.82 -2.32 11.27
N ILE A 135 -2.22 -2.72 10.15
CA ILE A 135 -1.66 -1.79 9.17
C ILE A 135 -2.71 -1.60 8.07
N VAL A 136 -3.18 -0.37 7.90
CA VAL A 136 -4.23 0.00 6.95
C VAL A 136 -3.59 0.50 5.66
N GLU A 137 -3.82 -0.24 4.58
CA GLU A 137 -3.36 0.06 3.22
C GLU A 137 -3.83 1.43 2.72
N SER A 138 -2.87 2.17 2.16
CA SER A 138 -3.07 3.49 1.54
C SER A 138 -3.77 4.48 2.47
N TRP A 139 -3.55 4.37 3.78
CA TRP A 139 -4.05 5.31 4.77
C TRP A 139 -2.92 6.19 5.29
N GLY A 140 -3.01 7.49 5.01
CA GLY A 140 -2.05 8.49 5.45
C GLY A 140 -2.75 9.76 5.93
N VAL A 141 -2.02 10.62 6.63
CA VAL A 141 -2.59 11.87 7.16
C VAL A 141 -2.82 12.86 6.01
N PRO A 142 -4.06 13.32 5.77
CA PRO A 142 -4.35 14.19 4.64
C PRO A 142 -3.66 15.56 4.78
N ALA A 143 -3.22 16.13 3.66
CA ALA A 143 -2.45 17.38 3.66
C ALA A 143 -3.32 18.63 3.88
N ASN A 144 -4.61 18.59 3.57
CA ASN A 144 -5.54 19.72 3.70
C ASN A 144 -6.63 19.47 4.76
N ASP A 145 -7.21 20.55 5.29
CA ASP A 145 -8.20 20.48 6.39
C ASP A 145 -9.50 19.78 5.99
N PHE A 146 -9.91 19.90 4.74
CA PHE A 146 -11.16 19.31 4.27
C PHE A 146 -11.08 17.78 4.28
N ASP A 147 -10.02 17.22 3.71
CA ASP A 147 -9.79 15.78 3.70
C ASP A 147 -9.49 15.25 5.11
N ARG A 148 -8.79 16.04 5.96
CA ARG A 148 -8.63 15.70 7.38
C ARG A 148 -9.98 15.56 8.09
N ALA A 149 -10.94 16.45 7.82
CA ALA A 149 -12.26 16.35 8.44
C ALA A 149 -13.02 15.09 8.01
N ILE A 150 -12.90 14.68 6.73
CA ILE A 150 -13.45 13.41 6.24
C ILE A 150 -12.77 12.24 6.94
N ASP A 151 -11.45 12.25 7.02
CA ASP A 151 -10.67 11.20 7.67
C ASP A 151 -11.02 11.06 9.17
N HIS A 152 -11.22 12.17 9.89
CA HIS A 152 -11.74 12.16 11.26
C HIS A 152 -13.15 11.56 11.37
N GLN A 153 -14.02 11.79 10.39
CA GLN A 153 -15.35 11.18 10.34
C GLN A 153 -15.26 9.66 10.07
N VAL A 154 -14.33 9.24 9.21
CA VAL A 154 -14.11 7.82 8.86
C VAL A 154 -13.64 7.03 10.07
N TRP A 155 -12.71 7.60 10.83
CA TRP A 155 -12.10 6.99 12.03
C TRP A 155 -12.65 7.59 13.32
N ASP A 156 -13.96 7.84 13.37
CA ASP A 156 -14.64 8.31 14.58
C ASP A 156 -14.73 7.20 15.63
N THR A 157 -14.07 7.39 16.76
CA THR A 157 -13.93 6.41 17.84
C THR A 157 -14.92 6.62 18.97
N THR A 158 -15.89 7.52 18.82
CA THR A 158 -16.90 7.82 19.86
C THR A 158 -17.63 6.55 20.34
N ALA A 159 -17.87 5.59 19.44
CA ALA A 159 -18.52 4.32 19.77
C ALA A 159 -17.70 3.41 20.72
N LEU A 160 -16.40 3.68 20.88
CA LEU A 160 -15.46 2.88 21.67
C LEU A 160 -15.22 3.42 23.08
N GLU A 161 -15.62 4.66 23.38
CA GLU A 161 -15.32 5.36 24.65
C GLU A 161 -15.84 4.62 25.90
N GLY A 162 -16.85 3.75 25.75
CA GLY A 162 -17.37 2.93 26.84
C GLY A 162 -16.50 1.73 27.22
N ARG A 163 -15.51 1.38 26.38
CA ARG A 163 -14.71 0.16 26.52
C ARG A 163 -13.20 0.37 26.39
N TYR A 164 -12.78 1.36 25.60
CA TYR A 164 -11.37 1.64 25.33
C TYR A 164 -11.03 3.09 25.70
N GLU A 165 -9.82 3.29 26.23
CA GLU A 165 -9.17 4.59 26.18
C GLU A 165 -8.51 4.74 24.81
N VAL A 166 -8.97 5.70 24.01
CA VAL A 166 -8.52 5.86 22.63
C VAL A 166 -7.65 7.11 22.50
N SER A 167 -6.48 6.95 21.90
CA SER A 167 -5.58 8.05 21.53
C SER A 167 -5.24 8.00 20.04
N ARG A 168 -4.78 9.15 19.51
CA ARG A 168 -4.44 9.30 18.09
C ARG A 168 -3.12 10.04 17.93
N GLY A 169 -2.29 9.55 17.02
CA GLY A 169 -0.98 10.12 16.70
C GLY A 169 -0.68 10.12 15.21
N ILE A 170 0.54 10.50 14.87
CA ILE A 170 1.07 10.52 13.50
C ILE A 170 2.47 9.91 13.56
N SER A 171 2.79 9.06 12.58
CA SER A 171 4.15 8.53 12.40
C SER A 171 4.66 8.88 11.00
N GLU A 172 5.96 9.16 10.91
CA GLU A 172 6.61 9.36 9.62
C GLU A 172 6.62 8.07 8.78
N TYR A 173 6.58 8.23 7.47
CA TYR A 173 6.68 7.12 6.53
C TYR A 173 7.69 7.43 5.41
N TYR A 174 8.32 6.37 4.93
CA TYR A 174 9.16 6.39 3.73
C TYR A 174 8.95 5.08 2.99
N GLY A 175 8.66 5.15 1.69
CA GLY A 175 8.49 3.97 0.85
C GLY A 175 7.04 3.51 0.76
N SER A 176 6.86 2.19 0.64
CA SER A 176 5.57 1.53 0.44
C SER A 176 5.12 0.74 1.68
N THR A 177 4.00 0.03 1.58
CA THR A 177 3.49 -0.91 2.57
C THR A 177 4.55 -1.84 3.16
N THR A 178 5.43 -2.43 2.35
CA THR A 178 6.49 -3.32 2.88
C THR A 178 7.52 -2.58 3.74
N ASN A 179 7.75 -1.30 3.47
CA ASN A 179 8.59 -0.46 4.33
C ASN A 179 7.88 -0.16 5.65
N ALA A 180 6.56 0.07 5.64
CA ALA A 180 5.77 0.24 6.85
C ALA A 180 5.80 -1.01 7.73
N GLU A 181 5.65 -2.21 7.15
CA GLU A 181 5.75 -3.48 7.89
C GLU A 181 7.12 -3.63 8.58
N VAL A 182 8.21 -3.37 7.85
CA VAL A 182 9.57 -3.45 8.40
C VAL A 182 9.82 -2.33 9.43
N ARG A 183 9.26 -1.14 9.21
CA ARG A 183 9.32 0.00 10.15
C ARG A 183 8.65 -0.37 11.48
N GLU A 184 7.40 -0.83 11.45
CA GLU A 184 6.66 -1.16 12.66
C GLU A 184 7.29 -2.38 13.37
N TRP A 185 7.58 -3.45 12.65
CA TRP A 185 8.02 -4.69 13.29
C TRP A 185 9.49 -4.73 13.67
N CYS A 186 10.36 -4.07 12.92
CA CYS A 186 11.80 -4.15 13.12
C CYS A 186 12.44 -2.82 13.51
N ALA A 187 11.66 -1.73 13.58
CA ALA A 187 12.16 -0.40 13.93
C ALA A 187 13.33 0.04 13.04
N VAL A 188 13.21 -0.10 11.72
CA VAL A 188 14.25 0.33 10.76
C VAL A 188 13.66 0.94 9.49
N TRP A 189 14.41 1.87 8.90
CA TRP A 189 14.19 2.35 7.53
C TRP A 189 14.85 1.41 6.52
N ALA A 190 14.17 0.32 6.16
CA ALA A 190 14.70 -0.66 5.21
C ALA A 190 13.66 -1.15 4.20
N ASP A 191 14.14 -1.64 3.07
CA ASP A 191 13.35 -2.34 2.05
C ASP A 191 13.42 -3.85 2.29
N HIS A 192 12.26 -4.54 2.21
CA HIS A 192 12.14 -5.97 2.50
C HIS A 192 13.06 -6.85 1.63
N MET A 193 13.46 -6.42 0.43
CA MET A 193 14.37 -7.19 -0.42
C MET A 193 15.83 -7.11 0.05
N SER A 194 16.17 -6.09 0.84
CA SER A 194 17.54 -5.82 1.31
C SER A 194 17.73 -6.05 2.81
N PHE A 195 16.64 -6.19 3.57
CA PHE A 195 16.69 -6.38 5.00
C PHE A 195 17.08 -7.81 5.36
N ASP A 196 18.03 -7.96 6.29
CA ASP A 196 18.53 -9.25 6.75
C ASP A 196 17.61 -9.82 7.84
N PHE A 197 16.52 -10.44 7.41
CA PHE A 197 15.56 -11.08 8.33
C PHE A 197 16.17 -12.28 9.08
N ASP A 198 17.21 -12.93 8.55
CA ASP A 198 17.77 -14.14 9.16
C ASP A 198 18.62 -13.82 10.40
N ASN A 199 19.20 -12.61 10.45
CA ASN A 199 20.05 -12.17 11.57
C ASN A 199 19.43 -11.03 12.41
N SER A 200 18.18 -10.66 12.13
CA SER A 200 17.46 -9.61 12.87
C SER A 200 16.45 -10.20 13.84
N VAL A 201 16.34 -9.61 15.03
CA VAL A 201 15.27 -9.95 15.99
C VAL A 201 14.27 -8.82 15.97
N CYS A 202 13.17 -9.03 15.24
CA CYS A 202 12.05 -8.10 15.19
C CYS A 202 11.06 -8.37 16.31
N LEU A 203 10.10 -7.46 16.47
CA LEU A 203 9.17 -7.47 17.58
C LEU A 203 8.29 -8.73 17.67
N PRO A 204 7.75 -9.32 16.58
CA PRO A 204 6.95 -10.54 16.68
C PRO A 204 7.73 -11.70 17.32
N GLU A 205 9.01 -11.89 16.97
CA GLU A 205 9.89 -12.87 17.60
C GLU A 205 10.08 -12.59 19.11
N ALA A 206 10.13 -11.32 19.52
CA ALA A 206 10.19 -10.96 20.93
C ALA A 206 8.90 -11.34 21.69
N PHE A 207 7.72 -11.18 21.08
CA PHE A 207 6.43 -11.64 21.61
C PHE A 207 6.39 -13.16 21.71
N ARG A 208 6.78 -13.87 20.64
CA ARG A 208 6.84 -15.33 20.61
C ARG A 208 7.71 -15.91 21.73
N ARG A 209 8.90 -15.34 21.95
CA ARG A 209 9.81 -15.72 23.05
C ARG A 209 9.22 -15.49 24.44
N LYS A 210 8.19 -14.65 24.55
CA LYS A 210 7.46 -14.36 25.80
C LYS A 210 6.15 -15.16 25.91
N GLY A 211 5.95 -16.14 25.03
CA GLY A 211 4.84 -17.09 25.11
C GLY A 211 3.54 -16.59 24.48
N PHE A 212 3.60 -15.56 23.63
CA PHE A 212 2.47 -15.19 22.79
C PHE A 212 2.41 -16.11 21.58
N ALA A 213 1.20 -16.56 21.23
CA ALA A 213 0.91 -17.11 19.91
C ALA A 213 0.89 -15.95 18.90
N THR A 214 1.76 -15.99 17.89
CA THR A 214 1.93 -14.89 16.93
C THR A 214 1.31 -15.26 15.57
N LYS A 215 0.29 -14.53 15.14
CA LYS A 215 -0.47 -14.82 13.91
C LYS A 215 -0.52 -13.58 13.01
N ALA A 216 -0.27 -13.78 11.72
CA ALA A 216 -0.37 -12.74 10.71
C ALA A 216 -1.55 -12.99 9.76
N PHE A 217 -2.24 -11.95 9.35
CA PHE A 217 -3.38 -11.97 8.45
C PHE A 217 -3.12 -11.00 7.30
N HIS A 218 -3.39 -11.41 6.08
CA HIS A 218 -3.35 -10.51 4.93
C HIS A 218 -4.39 -10.93 3.90
N SER A 219 -5.13 -9.95 3.39
CA SER A 219 -6.26 -10.23 2.50
C SER A 219 -5.86 -10.66 1.09
N PHE A 220 -4.56 -10.75 0.78
CA PHE A 220 -4.02 -11.20 -0.51
C PHE A 220 -3.18 -12.48 -0.36
N ASN A 221 -2.52 -12.92 -1.44
CA ASN A 221 -1.70 -14.12 -1.41
C ASN A 221 -0.31 -13.88 -0.79
N ASP A 222 0.27 -14.96 -0.27
CA ASP A 222 1.58 -15.03 0.40
C ASP A 222 2.78 -14.76 -0.52
N GLN A 223 2.64 -15.05 -1.82
CA GLN A 223 3.70 -14.85 -2.82
C GLN A 223 3.95 -13.36 -3.09
N PHE A 224 2.95 -12.51 -2.85
CA PHE A 224 3.08 -11.08 -3.04
C PHE A 224 4.09 -10.50 -2.06
N PHE A 225 5.12 -9.84 -2.60
CA PHE A 225 6.31 -9.43 -1.85
C PHE A 225 7.00 -10.56 -1.06
N ARG A 226 6.78 -11.82 -1.45
CA ARG A 226 7.35 -13.01 -0.81
C ARG A 226 7.07 -13.08 0.69
N ARG A 227 5.93 -12.58 1.15
CA ARG A 227 5.56 -12.54 2.59
C ARG A 227 5.58 -13.91 3.24
N GLY A 228 5.18 -14.96 2.52
CA GLY A 228 5.31 -16.34 3.00
C GLY A 228 6.75 -16.77 3.34
N GLU A 229 7.77 -16.06 2.83
CA GLU A 229 9.17 -16.33 3.16
C GLU A 229 9.70 -15.55 4.37
N TRP A 230 9.23 -14.32 4.61
CA TRP A 230 9.81 -13.44 5.63
C TRP A 230 8.91 -13.18 6.84
N TYR A 231 7.60 -13.43 6.78
CA TYR A 231 6.74 -13.43 7.97
C TYR A 231 7.20 -14.44 9.04
N PRO A 232 7.55 -15.70 8.69
CA PRO A 232 8.10 -16.63 9.68
C PRO A 232 9.41 -16.14 10.30
N LYS A 233 10.24 -15.42 9.52
CA LYS A 233 11.52 -14.87 9.99
C LYS A 233 11.34 -13.67 10.92
N LEU A 234 10.24 -12.92 10.79
CA LEU A 234 9.86 -11.90 11.77
C LEU A 234 9.48 -12.49 13.13
N GLY A 235 9.05 -13.76 13.15
CA GLY A 235 8.58 -14.46 14.34
C GLY A 235 7.08 -14.67 14.40
N PHE A 236 6.35 -14.59 13.27
CA PHE A 236 4.97 -15.08 13.17
C PHE A 236 4.97 -16.60 13.03
N GLU A 237 4.18 -17.28 13.86
CA GLU A 237 4.06 -18.75 13.88
C GLU A 237 3.03 -19.25 12.87
N GLU A 238 1.98 -18.47 12.63
CA GLU A 238 0.94 -18.78 11.67
C GLU A 238 0.62 -17.58 10.78
N ASP A 239 0.32 -17.85 9.52
CA ASP A 239 -0.03 -16.84 8.52
C ASP A 239 -1.32 -17.24 7.78
N TYR A 240 -2.23 -16.27 7.67
CA TYR A 240 -3.55 -16.42 7.10
C TYR A 240 -3.68 -15.47 5.91
N PHE A 241 -3.44 -16.01 4.72
CA PHE A 241 -3.58 -15.30 3.46
C PHE A 241 -4.96 -15.57 2.84
N ASP A 242 -5.20 -15.02 1.64
CA ASP A 242 -6.47 -15.11 0.92
C ASP A 242 -7.14 -16.50 0.93
N ARG A 243 -6.38 -17.57 0.70
CA ARG A 243 -6.88 -18.96 0.67
C ARG A 243 -7.38 -19.43 2.02
N GLU A 244 -6.63 -19.16 3.08
CA GLU A 244 -6.95 -19.54 4.46
C GLU A 244 -8.16 -18.74 4.95
N LEU A 245 -8.14 -17.42 4.74
CA LEU A 245 -9.25 -16.53 5.08
C LEU A 245 -10.55 -16.91 4.35
N THR A 246 -10.46 -17.34 3.09
CA THR A 246 -11.63 -17.85 2.34
C THR A 246 -12.19 -19.13 2.96
N LYS A 247 -11.32 -20.07 3.41
CA LYS A 247 -11.78 -21.28 4.12
C LYS A 247 -12.47 -20.95 5.44
N GLU A 248 -12.10 -19.82 6.05
CA GLU A 248 -12.69 -19.29 7.27
C GLU A 248 -13.96 -18.45 7.04
N GLY A 249 -14.38 -18.31 5.77
CA GLY A 249 -15.65 -17.70 5.39
C GLY A 249 -15.56 -16.24 4.96
N ALA A 250 -14.36 -15.68 4.78
CA ALA A 250 -14.21 -14.36 4.16
C ALA A 250 -14.70 -14.39 2.71
N ARG A 251 -15.41 -13.34 2.29
CA ARG A 251 -15.87 -13.18 0.91
C ARG A 251 -14.71 -12.72 0.04
N PHE A 252 -14.81 -13.01 -1.25
CA PHE A 252 -13.88 -12.50 -2.25
C PHE A 252 -14.33 -11.12 -2.77
N CYS A 253 -13.40 -10.16 -2.71
CA CYS A 253 -13.55 -8.81 -3.22
C CYS A 253 -12.63 -8.62 -4.44
N ASP A 254 -13.15 -7.92 -5.43
CA ASP A 254 -12.43 -7.60 -6.65
C ASP A 254 -11.47 -6.41 -6.39
N GLY A 255 -10.94 -5.83 -7.46
CA GLY A 255 -10.03 -4.68 -7.41
C GLY A 255 -8.69 -4.94 -8.08
N VAL A 256 -7.75 -4.01 -7.87
CA VAL A 256 -6.41 -4.07 -8.50
C VAL A 256 -5.63 -5.30 -8.04
N PHE A 257 -5.81 -5.66 -6.77
CA PHE A 257 -5.33 -6.89 -6.16
C PHE A 257 -6.53 -7.67 -5.63
N PRO A 258 -7.11 -8.56 -6.44
CA PRO A 258 -8.33 -9.26 -6.09
C PRO A 258 -8.04 -10.32 -5.00
N GLY A 259 -8.68 -10.18 -3.85
CA GLY A 259 -8.39 -10.94 -2.63
C GLY A 259 -9.63 -11.11 -1.77
N VAL A 260 -9.47 -11.40 -0.48
CA VAL A 260 -10.62 -11.40 0.43
C VAL A 260 -11.02 -9.97 0.81
N CYS A 261 -12.28 -9.80 1.19
CA CYS A 261 -12.81 -8.53 1.66
C CYS A 261 -12.27 -8.22 3.06
N ASP A 262 -11.60 -7.08 3.22
CA ASP A 262 -11.05 -6.60 4.49
C ASP A 262 -12.11 -6.51 5.59
N THR A 263 -13.35 -6.19 5.21
CA THR A 263 -14.50 -6.10 6.13
C THR A 263 -14.87 -7.41 6.82
N ASP A 264 -14.38 -8.56 6.33
CA ASP A 264 -14.67 -9.87 6.92
C ASP A 264 -13.55 -10.34 7.88
N VAL A 265 -12.35 -9.73 7.82
CA VAL A 265 -11.17 -10.17 8.59
C VAL A 265 -11.31 -9.92 10.11
N PRO A 266 -11.84 -8.78 10.60
CA PRO A 266 -11.99 -8.55 12.04
C PRO A 266 -12.73 -9.68 12.76
N LYS A 267 -13.81 -10.19 12.15
CA LYS A 267 -14.60 -11.30 12.70
C LYS A 267 -13.80 -12.60 12.78
N ILE A 268 -12.94 -12.87 11.80
CA ILE A 268 -12.04 -14.04 11.80
C ILE A 268 -11.00 -13.89 12.91
N MET A 269 -10.37 -12.73 13.04
CA MET A 269 -9.43 -12.46 14.14
C MET A 269 -10.09 -12.63 15.51
N ALA A 270 -11.30 -12.11 15.69
CA ALA A 270 -12.06 -12.28 16.92
C ALA A 270 -12.36 -13.75 17.23
N LYS A 271 -12.69 -14.55 16.20
CA LYS A 271 -12.87 -16.01 16.34
C LYS A 271 -11.58 -16.66 16.84
N HIS A 272 -10.41 -16.34 16.28
CA HIS A 272 -9.14 -16.87 16.78
C HIS A 272 -8.94 -16.54 18.26
N LEU A 273 -9.12 -15.28 18.67
CA LEU A 273 -8.99 -14.89 20.08
C LEU A 273 -10.00 -15.62 20.99
N LYS A 274 -11.23 -15.84 20.53
CA LYS A 274 -12.28 -16.55 21.26
C LYS A 274 -12.00 -18.05 21.38
N GLU A 275 -11.26 -18.63 20.45
CA GLU A 275 -10.85 -20.05 20.46
C GLU A 275 -9.57 -20.26 21.29
N SER A 276 -8.71 -19.25 21.43
CA SER A 276 -7.45 -19.28 22.17
C SER A 276 -7.50 -18.57 23.53
N LYS A 277 -8.62 -18.65 24.26
CA LYS A 277 -8.85 -17.88 25.53
C LYS A 277 -7.81 -18.09 26.64
N SER A 278 -7.04 -19.18 26.59
CA SER A 278 -5.99 -19.48 27.57
C SER A 278 -4.59 -19.05 27.11
N GLU A 279 -4.46 -18.48 25.92
CA GLU A 279 -3.21 -18.07 25.30
C GLU A 279 -3.13 -16.54 25.26
N ARG A 280 -1.91 -16.02 25.35
CA ARG A 280 -1.65 -14.63 24.98
C ARG A 280 -1.45 -14.57 23.48
N ASN A 281 -2.05 -13.60 22.78
CA ASN A 281 -2.01 -13.55 21.31
C ASN A 281 -1.41 -12.25 20.82
N LEU A 282 -0.57 -12.32 19.79
CA LEU A 282 -0.23 -11.20 18.92
C LEU A 282 -0.87 -11.47 17.56
N LEU A 283 -1.91 -10.72 17.22
CA LEU A 283 -2.52 -10.77 15.89
C LEU A 283 -2.09 -9.55 15.08
N TYR A 284 -1.53 -9.79 13.90
CA TYR A 284 -1.16 -8.75 12.94
C TYR A 284 -2.04 -8.84 11.71
N TRP A 285 -2.66 -7.75 11.27
CA TRP A 285 -3.39 -7.69 10.01
C TRP A 285 -2.88 -6.58 9.09
N LEU A 286 -2.61 -6.94 7.83
CA LEU A 286 -2.43 -5.99 6.73
C LEU A 286 -3.65 -5.98 5.82
N THR A 287 -4.33 -4.83 5.75
CA THR A 287 -5.48 -4.65 4.84
C THR A 287 -5.02 -4.58 3.37
N LEU A 288 -5.94 -4.60 2.41
CA LEU A 288 -5.63 -4.68 0.98
C LEU A 288 -6.51 -3.79 0.10
N ASN A 289 -7.82 -3.76 0.35
CA ASN A 289 -8.79 -3.36 -0.66
C ASN A 289 -8.80 -1.84 -0.96
N ALA A 290 -8.14 -1.05 -0.12
CA ALA A 290 -7.93 0.38 -0.36
C ALA A 290 -6.70 0.68 -1.26
N HIS A 291 -5.96 -0.35 -1.71
CA HIS A 291 -4.81 -0.14 -2.58
C HIS A 291 -5.23 0.57 -3.86
N LEU A 292 -4.52 1.65 -4.17
CA LEU A 292 -4.82 2.47 -5.34
C LEU A 292 -4.46 1.77 -6.67
N PRO A 293 -5.17 2.09 -7.76
CA PRO A 293 -6.39 2.90 -7.79
C PRO A 293 -7.63 2.13 -7.30
N VAL A 294 -8.54 2.82 -6.60
CA VAL A 294 -9.78 2.20 -6.05
C VAL A 294 -10.91 2.29 -7.07
N GLY A 295 -11.43 1.13 -7.50
CA GLY A 295 -12.52 0.99 -8.44
C GLY A 295 -13.91 1.27 -7.84
N SER A 296 -14.94 1.33 -8.69
CA SER A 296 -16.35 1.42 -8.26
C SER A 296 -16.89 0.00 -8.07
N GLU A 297 -16.93 -0.45 -6.81
CA GLU A 297 -17.14 -1.85 -6.48
C GLU A 297 -18.13 -1.99 -5.33
N HIS A 298 -19.27 -2.60 -5.64
CA HIS A 298 -20.36 -2.77 -4.69
C HIS A 298 -19.96 -3.54 -3.42
N LYS A 299 -19.16 -4.60 -3.57
CA LYS A 299 -18.71 -5.43 -2.44
C LYS A 299 -17.78 -4.69 -1.48
N LEU A 300 -17.05 -3.68 -2.00
CA LEU A 300 -16.19 -2.80 -1.22
C LEU A 300 -16.93 -1.58 -0.67
N GLY A 301 -18.20 -1.37 -1.05
CA GLY A 301 -18.96 -0.17 -0.70
C GLY A 301 -18.42 1.10 -1.38
N SER A 302 -17.61 0.96 -2.43
CA SER A 302 -16.99 2.09 -3.12
C SER A 302 -17.82 2.62 -4.30
N ASP A 303 -18.94 2.00 -4.64
CA ASP A 303 -19.79 2.40 -5.77
C ASP A 303 -20.71 3.60 -5.47
N ASP A 304 -21.02 3.85 -4.20
CA ASP A 304 -21.90 4.94 -3.78
C ASP A 304 -21.34 5.79 -2.62
N CYS A 305 -20.09 6.25 -2.75
CA CYS A 305 -19.49 7.09 -1.73
C CYS A 305 -20.25 8.40 -1.51
N LYS A 306 -20.66 8.66 -0.25
CA LYS A 306 -21.41 9.86 0.17
C LYS A 306 -20.59 10.82 1.05
N LEU A 307 -19.30 10.56 1.23
CA LEU A 307 -18.42 11.38 2.07
C LEU A 307 -18.17 12.76 1.47
N GLY A 308 -17.85 13.74 2.32
CA GLY A 308 -17.62 15.12 1.90
C GLY A 308 -18.85 15.82 1.30
N ASN A 309 -18.60 16.90 0.55
CA ASN A 309 -19.64 17.63 -0.18
C ASN A 309 -19.71 17.19 -1.65
N ALA A 310 -20.79 17.54 -2.35
CA ALA A 310 -21.02 17.09 -3.73
C ALA A 310 -19.92 17.52 -4.71
N GLN A 311 -19.43 18.76 -4.60
CA GLN A 311 -18.38 19.28 -5.47
C GLN A 311 -17.07 18.49 -5.30
N TRP A 312 -16.65 18.25 -4.05
CA TRP A 312 -15.45 17.47 -3.77
C TRP A 312 -15.53 16.04 -4.32
N ARG A 313 -16.70 15.40 -4.24
CA ARG A 313 -16.90 14.06 -4.83
C ARG A 313 -16.78 14.05 -6.35
N GLU A 314 -17.23 15.11 -7.00
CA GLU A 314 -17.11 15.26 -8.45
C GLU A 314 -15.66 15.52 -8.88
N ASP A 315 -14.91 16.27 -8.08
CA ASP A 315 -13.52 16.61 -8.36
C ASP A 315 -12.53 15.49 -7.97
N PHE A 316 -12.84 14.73 -6.91
CA PHE A 316 -11.99 13.68 -6.36
C PHE A 316 -12.72 12.34 -6.15
N PRO A 317 -13.33 11.75 -7.20
CA PRO A 317 -14.13 10.54 -7.08
C PRO A 317 -13.34 9.34 -6.54
N MET A 318 -12.09 9.13 -6.97
CA MET A 318 -11.23 8.07 -6.42
C MET A 318 -10.94 8.25 -4.93
N LEU A 319 -10.72 9.49 -4.48
CA LEU A 319 -10.44 9.75 -3.07
C LEU A 319 -11.67 9.47 -2.21
N CYS A 320 -12.87 9.85 -2.68
CA CYS A 320 -14.13 9.45 -2.03
C CYS A 320 -14.20 7.93 -1.89
N ARG A 321 -13.96 7.20 -2.97
CA ARG A 321 -13.99 5.73 -2.96
C ARG A 321 -12.99 5.12 -1.99
N SER A 322 -11.77 5.63 -1.95
CA SER A 322 -10.76 5.22 -0.97
C SER A 322 -11.25 5.40 0.46
N TYR A 323 -11.77 6.58 0.81
CA TYR A 323 -12.33 6.82 2.14
C TYR A 323 -13.58 5.98 2.44
N ALA A 324 -14.39 5.63 1.44
CA ALA A 324 -15.51 4.71 1.63
C ALA A 324 -15.04 3.31 1.99
N VAL A 325 -13.98 2.81 1.36
CA VAL A 325 -13.35 1.53 1.72
C VAL A 325 -12.75 1.61 3.13
N HIS A 326 -12.02 2.67 3.46
CA HIS A 326 -11.51 2.89 4.82
C HIS A 326 -12.62 2.95 5.85
N GLN A 327 -13.76 3.61 5.55
CA GLN A 327 -14.93 3.66 6.44
C GLN A 327 -15.54 2.28 6.66
N ALA A 328 -15.65 1.46 5.61
CA ALA A 328 -16.15 0.10 5.74
C ALA A 328 -15.25 -0.75 6.65
N VAL A 329 -13.92 -0.63 6.47
CA VAL A 329 -12.92 -1.29 7.32
C VAL A 329 -13.02 -0.80 8.76
N ALA A 330 -12.95 0.51 9.00
CA ALA A 330 -13.06 1.11 10.34
C ALA A 330 -14.33 0.66 11.06
N LYS A 331 -15.48 0.70 10.36
CA LYS A 331 -16.75 0.22 10.90
C LYS A 331 -16.69 -1.27 11.27
N SER A 332 -16.16 -2.13 10.40
CA SER A 332 -16.05 -3.56 10.69
C SER A 332 -15.14 -3.87 11.89
N ILE A 333 -14.05 -3.11 12.05
CA ILE A 333 -13.17 -3.21 13.21
C ILE A 333 -13.94 -2.79 14.45
N PHE A 334 -14.54 -1.59 14.44
CA PHE A 334 -15.21 -1.00 15.60
C PHE A 334 -16.43 -1.82 16.05
N GLU A 335 -17.19 -2.37 15.11
CA GLU A 335 -18.31 -3.28 15.42
C GLU A 335 -17.83 -4.54 16.15
N GLU A 336 -16.73 -5.16 15.71
CA GLU A 336 -16.23 -6.40 16.31
C GLU A 336 -15.56 -6.13 17.66
N ILE A 337 -14.67 -5.14 17.77
CA ILE A 337 -13.92 -4.89 19.01
C ILE A 337 -14.80 -4.35 20.14
N ASN A 338 -15.97 -3.78 19.80
CA ASN A 338 -16.96 -3.28 20.75
C ASN A 338 -18.00 -4.35 21.14
N ALA A 339 -18.05 -5.50 20.45
CA ALA A 339 -18.98 -6.58 20.77
C ALA A 339 -18.76 -7.13 22.19
N GLU A 340 -19.83 -7.34 22.95
CA GLU A 340 -19.75 -7.73 24.38
C GLU A 340 -18.89 -8.97 24.65
N ASP A 341 -18.83 -9.90 23.70
CA ASP A 341 -18.08 -11.15 23.81
C ASP A 341 -16.66 -11.09 23.22
N PHE A 342 -16.23 -9.94 22.69
CA PHE A 342 -14.89 -9.75 22.17
C PHE A 342 -13.85 -9.90 23.30
N PRO A 343 -12.77 -10.67 23.14
CA PRO A 343 -11.73 -10.80 24.15
C PRO A 343 -11.02 -9.47 24.45
N GLU A 344 -10.50 -9.31 25.66
CA GLU A 344 -9.71 -8.13 26.03
C GLU A 344 -8.44 -8.05 25.18
N ALA A 345 -8.17 -6.90 24.58
CA ALA A 345 -7.02 -6.69 23.71
C ALA A 345 -6.55 -5.23 23.72
N ASP A 346 -5.24 -5.04 23.69
CA ASP A 346 -4.62 -3.79 23.28
C ASP A 346 -4.61 -3.72 21.76
N ILE A 347 -4.94 -2.57 21.17
CA ILE A 347 -5.15 -2.45 19.74
C ILE A 347 -4.38 -1.24 19.20
N LEU A 348 -3.51 -1.49 18.22
CA LEU A 348 -2.86 -0.47 17.42
C LEU A 348 -3.40 -0.50 16.00
N ILE A 349 -3.87 0.63 15.50
CA ILE A 349 -4.24 0.83 14.08
C ILE A 349 -3.34 1.91 13.53
N VAL A 350 -2.63 1.62 12.44
CA VAL A 350 -1.66 2.53 11.84
C VAL A 350 -1.77 2.48 10.32
N GLY A 351 -1.58 3.63 9.67
CA GLY A 351 -1.47 3.72 8.23
C GLY A 351 -0.09 3.30 7.72
N ASP A 352 -0.03 2.73 6.52
CA ASP A 352 1.25 2.43 5.89
C ASP A 352 1.96 3.66 5.32
N HIS A 353 1.24 4.53 4.58
CA HIS A 353 1.80 5.72 3.90
C HIS A 353 0.80 6.87 3.65
#